data_AF-A0AAV9HZS5-F1
#
_entry.id   AF-A0AAV9HZS5-F1
#
_cell.length_a   1.000
_cell.length_b   1.000
_cell.length_c   1.000
_cell.angle_alpha   90.00
_cell.angle_beta   90.00
_cell.angle_gamma   90.00
#
_symmetry.space_group_name_H-M   'P 1'
#
loop_
_entity.id
_entity.type
_entity.pdbx_description
1 polymer ?
#
loop_
_entity_poly.entity_id
_entity_poly.type
_entity_poly.pdbx_seq_one_letter_code
_entity_poly.pdbx_strand_id
1 'polypeptide(L)'
;MHGSPFQWAAIFHKEDINFTKGHHDLAWYDPTSKSQEHHLPCKVQCGYCRTPIMDEGRNMILLFPTLIEGINTKEGREAFKPQCHMFYPQRVVDIKDGLAKWAGLNEESELCDEETGEAIPGSKPEKKENEENKKKGGEEANGKDGEMKD
;
A
#
# COMPACT_ATOMS: atom_id res chain seq x y z
N MET A 1 13.26 7.71 10.63
CA MET A 1 13.71 6.94 9.44
C MET A 1 15.10 7.34 8.93
N HIS A 2 15.94 8.06 9.69
CA HIS A 2 17.32 8.30 9.23
C HIS A 2 18.15 7.04 9.43
N GLY A 3 18.77 6.54 8.36
CA GLY A 3 19.65 5.36 8.40
C GLY A 3 18.96 4.03 8.66
N SER A 4 17.62 3.94 8.53
CA SER A 4 16.93 2.65 8.64
C SER A 4 17.22 1.79 7.42
N PRO A 5 17.61 0.51 7.58
CA PRO A 5 17.92 -0.37 6.45
C PRO A 5 16.67 -0.81 5.66
N PHE A 6 15.48 -0.59 6.23
CA PHE A 6 14.19 -0.87 5.61
C PHE A 6 13.11 0.05 6.17
N GLN A 7 11.96 0.09 5.50
CA GLN A 7 10.79 0.86 5.91
C GLN A 7 9.72 -0.07 6.49
N TRP A 8 9.23 0.24 7.70
CA TRP A 8 8.03 -0.40 8.24
C TRP A 8 6.81 0.38 7.80
N ALA A 9 5.89 -0.31 7.14
CA ALA A 9 4.71 0.29 6.54
C ALA A 9 3.46 -0.54 6.83
N ALA A 10 2.33 0.14 7.00
CA ALA A 10 1.01 -0.45 7.05
C ALA A 10 0.14 0.15 5.93
N ILE A 11 -0.63 -0.68 5.26
CA ILE A 11 -1.44 -0.29 4.10
C ILE A 11 -2.91 -0.24 4.53
N PHE A 12 -3.57 0.88 4.24
CA PHE A 12 -4.97 1.14 4.57
C PHE A 12 -5.75 1.56 3.32
N HIS A 13 -7.02 1.19 3.22
CA HIS A 13 -7.90 1.88 2.28
C HIS A 13 -8.07 3.32 2.74
N LYS A 14 -8.16 4.26 1.78
CA LYS A 14 -8.32 5.68 2.10
C LYS A 14 -9.53 5.97 2.98
N GLU A 15 -10.60 5.20 2.82
CA GLU A 15 -11.86 5.35 3.56
C GLU A 15 -11.73 4.91 5.03
N ASP A 16 -10.70 4.14 5.37
CA ASP A 16 -10.50 3.59 6.73
C ASP A 16 -9.75 4.55 7.66
N ILE A 17 -9.15 5.62 7.14
CA ILE A 17 -8.31 6.53 7.93
C ILE A 17 -8.61 8.00 7.62
N ASN A 18 -8.50 8.84 8.65
CA ASN A 18 -8.67 10.28 8.50
C ASN A 18 -7.76 11.05 9.47
N PHE A 19 -7.31 12.24 9.06
CA PHE A 19 -6.60 13.15 9.94
C PHE A 19 -7.58 13.80 10.90
N THR A 20 -7.34 13.65 12.20
CA THR A 20 -8.13 14.37 13.21
C THR A 20 -7.72 15.84 13.32
N LYS A 21 -6.44 16.15 13.07
CA LYS A 21 -5.83 17.50 13.15
C LYS A 21 -4.63 17.62 12.21
N GLY A 22 -4.23 18.84 11.88
CA GLY A 22 -2.96 19.14 11.20
C GLY A 22 -2.90 18.88 9.69
N HIS A 23 -4.01 18.50 9.06
CA HIS A 23 -4.05 18.21 7.62
C HIS A 23 -3.81 19.44 6.72
N HIS A 24 -3.97 20.65 7.24
CA HIS A 24 -3.67 21.89 6.53
C HIS A 24 -2.17 22.17 6.38
N ASP A 25 -1.34 21.61 7.26
CA ASP A 25 0.11 21.79 7.28
C ASP A 25 0.83 20.56 6.74
N LEU A 26 0.23 19.89 5.75
CA LEU A 26 0.86 18.81 5.00
C LEU A 26 1.63 19.38 3.81
N ALA A 27 2.68 18.68 3.42
CA ALA A 27 3.40 18.92 2.19
C ALA A 27 3.48 17.63 1.38
N TRP A 28 3.48 17.79 0.06
CA TRP A 28 3.47 16.70 -0.89
C TRP A 28 4.76 16.68 -1.71
N TYR A 29 5.09 15.51 -2.22
CA TYR A 29 6.13 15.34 -3.22
C TYR A 29 5.76 14.20 -4.18
N ASP A 30 5.59 14.52 -5.46
CA ASP A 30 5.48 13.53 -6.53
C ASP A 30 6.88 13.24 -7.09
N PRO A 31 7.43 12.04 -6.88
CA PRO A 31 8.76 11.69 -7.40
C PRO A 31 8.82 11.57 -8.93
N THR A 32 7.68 11.38 -9.60
CA THR A 32 7.59 11.24 -11.06
C THR A 32 7.81 12.57 -11.75
N SER A 33 7.03 13.58 -11.36
CA SER A 33 7.15 14.95 -11.89
C SER A 33 8.17 15.81 -11.15
N LYS A 34 8.69 15.34 -10.01
CA LYS A 34 9.54 16.10 -9.08
C LYS A 34 8.87 17.39 -8.60
N SER A 35 7.56 17.32 -8.36
CA SER A 35 6.71 18.45 -7.96
C SER A 35 6.33 18.37 -6.49
N GLN A 36 6.04 19.54 -5.89
CA GLN A 36 5.42 19.64 -4.56
C GLN A 36 3.90 19.78 -4.62
N GLU A 37 3.33 19.72 -5.82
CA GLU A 37 1.88 19.69 -6.01
C GLU A 37 1.30 18.35 -5.55
N HIS A 38 0.04 18.38 -5.12
CA HIS A 38 -0.68 17.20 -4.68
C HIS A 38 -1.20 16.39 -5.87
N HIS A 39 -0.31 15.64 -6.52
CA HIS A 39 -0.65 14.72 -7.61
C HIS A 39 -0.39 13.27 -7.19
N LEU A 40 -1.44 12.44 -7.20
CA LEU A 40 -1.36 11.04 -6.78
C LEU A 40 -0.70 10.14 -7.86
N PRO A 41 0.14 9.17 -7.46
CA PRO A 41 0.60 8.90 -6.09
C PRO A 41 1.67 9.90 -5.63
N CYS A 42 1.65 10.29 -4.35
CA CYS A 42 2.63 11.23 -3.79
C CYS A 42 3.08 10.84 -2.39
N LYS A 43 4.22 11.40 -1.98
CA LYS A 43 4.75 11.30 -0.62
C LYS A 43 4.19 12.43 0.22
N VAL A 44 3.66 12.10 1.40
CA VAL A 44 3.09 13.06 2.34
C VAL A 44 4.01 13.20 3.54
N GLN A 45 4.30 14.44 3.89
CA GLN A 45 5.18 14.79 5.01
C GLN A 45 4.64 16.00 5.78
N CYS A 46 5.09 16.19 7.01
CA CYS A 46 4.78 17.42 7.76
C CYS A 46 5.37 18.65 7.04
N GLY A 47 4.56 19.68 6.82
CA GLY A 47 4.98 20.92 6.15
C GLY A 47 6.04 21.71 6.92
N TYR A 48 6.09 21.55 8.25
CA TYR A 48 7.07 22.21 9.12
C TYR A 48 8.36 21.41 9.27
N CYS A 49 8.32 20.24 9.90
CA CYS A 49 9.53 19.48 10.22
C CYS A 49 9.98 18.51 9.11
N ARG A 50 9.20 18.40 8.01
CA ARG A 50 9.46 17.49 6.88
C ARG A 50 9.58 16.01 7.26
N THR A 51 9.05 15.64 8.43
CA THR A 51 8.98 14.22 8.82
C THR A 51 8.05 13.50 7.84
N PRO A 52 8.51 12.43 7.16
CA PRO A 52 7.66 11.63 6.29
C PRO A 52 6.54 10.98 7.11
N ILE A 53 5.31 11.03 6.59
CA ILE A 53 4.11 10.51 7.28
C ILE A 53 3.60 9.24 6.61
N MET A 54 3.38 9.33 5.31
CA MET A 54 2.77 8.27 4.50
C MET A 54 3.04 8.51 3.01
N ASP A 55 2.86 7.48 2.19
CA ASP A 55 2.69 7.61 0.76
C ASP A 55 1.19 7.48 0.42
N GLU A 56 0.64 8.45 -0.30
CA GLU A 56 -0.77 8.50 -0.68
C GLU A 56 -0.93 8.00 -2.12
N GLY A 57 -1.63 6.87 -2.27
CA GLY A 57 -2.03 6.31 -3.56
C GLY A 57 -3.39 6.82 -4.03
N ARG A 58 -3.92 6.21 -5.10
CA ARG A 58 -5.26 6.53 -5.61
C ARG A 58 -6.37 6.10 -4.65
N ASN A 59 -6.29 4.86 -4.15
CA ASN A 59 -7.30 4.24 -3.28
C ASN A 59 -6.76 3.81 -1.91
N MET A 60 -5.43 3.74 -1.78
CA MET A 60 -4.75 3.23 -0.58
C MET A 60 -3.79 4.27 -0.04
N ILE A 61 -3.46 4.14 1.24
CA ILE A 61 -2.41 4.87 1.92
C ILE A 61 -1.41 3.87 2.48
N LEU A 62 -0.13 4.15 2.32
CA LEU A 62 0.97 3.43 2.95
C LEU A 62 1.50 4.31 4.09
N LEU A 63 1.08 4.02 5.32
CA LEU A 63 1.38 4.78 6.53
C LEU A 63 2.61 4.23 7.24
N PHE A 64 3.40 5.08 7.91
CA PHE A 64 4.50 4.63 8.78
C PHE A 64 4.02 4.42 10.22
N PRO A 65 3.94 3.16 10.71
CA PRO A 65 3.35 2.87 12.01
C PRO A 65 4.07 3.54 13.18
N THR A 66 5.36 3.86 13.03
CA THR A 66 6.15 4.56 14.06
C THR A 66 5.58 5.93 14.47
N LEU A 67 4.65 6.48 13.70
CA LEU A 67 3.97 7.75 14.00
C LEU A 67 2.63 7.58 14.73
N ILE A 68 2.15 6.34 14.89
CA ILE A 68 0.88 6.04 15.54
C ILE A 68 1.06 6.14 17.05
N GLU A 69 0.15 6.85 17.70
CA GLU A 69 0.11 6.93 19.16
C GLU A 69 -0.08 5.53 19.77
N GLY A 70 0.73 5.19 20.77
CA GLY A 70 0.70 3.87 21.39
C GLY A 70 1.41 2.76 20.62
N ILE A 71 2.08 3.03 19.49
CA ILE A 71 2.79 2.00 18.70
C ILE A 71 3.85 1.22 19.50
N ASN A 72 4.42 1.82 20.55
CA ASN A 72 5.43 1.19 21.42
C ASN A 72 4.83 0.37 22.58
N THR A 73 3.51 0.35 22.74
CA THR A 73 2.82 -0.54 23.69
C THR A 73 2.81 -1.97 23.17
N LYS A 74 2.56 -2.96 24.03
CA LYS A 74 2.46 -4.37 23.60
C LYS A 74 1.33 -4.53 22.58
N GLU A 75 0.19 -3.90 22.84
CA GLU A 75 -1.00 -3.93 22.02
C GLU A 75 -0.74 -3.31 20.64
N GLY A 76 -0.07 -2.15 20.61
CA GLY A 76 0.31 -1.49 19.35
C GLY A 76 1.32 -2.29 18.53
N ARG A 77 2.34 -2.87 19.18
CA ARG A 77 3.34 -3.72 18.50
C ARG A 77 2.71 -4.99 17.91
N GLU A 78 1.74 -5.57 18.61
CA GLU A 78 1.01 -6.74 18.12
C GLU A 78 0.08 -6.37 16.95
N ALA A 79 -0.70 -5.29 17.08
CA ALA A 79 -1.65 -4.86 16.06
C ALA A 79 -0.99 -4.50 14.72
N PHE A 80 0.26 -4.03 14.75
CA PHE A 80 1.01 -3.61 13.55
C PHE A 80 2.19 -4.53 13.21
N LYS A 81 2.21 -5.75 13.75
CA LYS A 81 3.29 -6.71 13.49
C LYS A 81 3.44 -6.93 11.97
N PRO A 82 4.67 -6.90 11.42
CA PRO A 82 4.90 -7.16 10.01
C PRO A 82 4.32 -8.52 9.59
N GLN A 83 3.76 -8.57 8.39
CA GLN A 83 3.17 -9.79 7.82
C GLN A 83 4.04 -10.39 6.71
N CYS A 84 4.86 -9.56 6.05
CA CYS A 84 5.78 -9.95 4.99
C CYS A 84 6.85 -8.88 4.76
N HIS A 85 7.81 -9.20 3.90
CA HIS A 85 8.81 -8.28 3.36
C HIS A 85 8.60 -8.13 1.86
N MET A 86 8.52 -6.91 1.36
CA MET A 86 8.41 -6.61 -0.07
C MET A 86 9.73 -6.09 -0.62
N PHE A 87 9.97 -6.29 -1.91
CA PHE A 87 11.21 -5.88 -2.59
C PHE A 87 12.48 -6.42 -1.92
N TYR A 88 12.41 -7.63 -1.36
CA TYR A 88 13.47 -8.24 -0.55
C TYR A 88 14.85 -8.39 -1.24
N PRO A 89 14.94 -8.56 -2.59
CA PRO A 89 16.23 -8.54 -3.28
C PRO A 89 17.00 -7.22 -3.15
N GLN A 90 16.34 -6.12 -2.78
CA GLN A 90 16.95 -4.79 -2.58
C GLN A 90 17.37 -4.54 -1.12
N ARG A 91 17.27 -5.55 -0.25
CA ARG A 91 17.65 -5.43 1.16
C ARG A 91 19.15 -5.15 1.32
N VAL A 92 19.49 -4.47 2.40
CA VAL A 92 20.89 -4.25 2.82
C VAL A 92 21.25 -5.03 4.09
N VAL A 93 20.26 -5.70 4.68
CA VAL A 93 20.40 -6.60 5.83
C VAL A 93 19.49 -7.80 5.63
N ASP A 94 19.95 -8.99 6.03
CA ASP A 94 19.11 -10.18 6.02
C ASP A 94 18.17 -10.20 7.23
N ILE A 95 16.90 -10.53 6.99
CA ILE A 95 15.87 -10.62 8.02
C ILE A 95 15.35 -12.06 8.05
N LYS A 96 15.76 -12.83 9.07
CA LYS A 96 15.41 -14.25 9.24
C LYS A 96 14.32 -14.42 10.29
N ASP A 97 13.10 -14.03 9.94
CA ASP A 97 11.95 -13.99 10.83
C ASP A 97 10.84 -14.98 10.45
N GLY A 98 11.05 -15.81 9.42
CA GLY A 98 10.08 -16.78 8.92
C GLY A 98 8.89 -16.14 8.20
N LEU A 99 8.86 -14.82 8.01
CA LEU A 99 7.82 -14.15 7.24
C LEU A 99 8.11 -14.23 5.75
N ALA A 100 7.04 -14.27 4.95
CA ALA A 100 7.12 -14.30 3.50
C ALA A 100 7.95 -13.12 2.98
N LYS A 101 8.86 -13.41 2.05
CA LYS A 101 9.72 -12.44 1.38
C LYS A 101 9.31 -12.42 -0.07
N TRP A 102 9.00 -11.24 -0.59
CA TRP A 102 8.53 -11.05 -1.96
C TRP A 102 9.58 -10.30 -2.77
N ALA A 103 9.78 -10.72 -4.01
CA ALA A 103 10.69 -10.07 -4.94
C ALA A 103 10.24 -8.64 -5.28
N GLY A 104 8.92 -8.40 -5.26
CA GLY A 104 8.28 -7.12 -5.46
C GLY A 104 7.10 -6.92 -4.49
N LEU A 105 5.93 -6.57 -5.04
CA LEU A 105 4.69 -6.46 -4.28
C LEU A 105 4.23 -7.83 -3.75
N ASN A 106 3.65 -7.84 -2.56
CA ASN A 106 3.07 -9.05 -1.99
C ASN A 106 1.96 -9.59 -2.90
N GLU A 107 1.86 -10.92 -3.00
CA GLU A 107 0.84 -11.62 -3.80
C GLU A 107 0.89 -11.40 -5.32
N GLU A 108 1.76 -10.51 -5.81
CA GLU A 108 1.91 -10.20 -7.25
C GLU A 108 3.29 -10.56 -7.81
N SER A 109 4.21 -11.00 -6.95
CA SER A 109 5.60 -11.32 -7.31
C SER A 109 6.03 -12.69 -6.80
N GLU A 110 7.20 -13.14 -7.20
CA GLU A 110 7.83 -14.36 -6.72
C GLU A 110 8.16 -14.24 -5.23
N LEU A 111 8.08 -15.36 -4.50
CA LEU A 111 8.67 -15.48 -3.18
C LEU A 111 10.20 -15.49 -3.29
N CYS A 112 10.87 -14.99 -2.26
CA CYS A 112 12.31 -15.09 -2.09
C CYS A 112 12.64 -16.13 -1.04
N ASP A 113 13.73 -16.87 -1.27
CA ASP A 113 14.32 -17.75 -0.27
C ASP A 113 14.82 -16.91 0.92
N GLU A 114 14.61 -17.37 2.15
CA GLU A 114 15.00 -16.60 3.34
C GLU A 114 16.51 -16.56 3.56
N GLU A 115 17.22 -17.63 3.18
CA GLU A 115 18.65 -17.78 3.41
C GLU A 115 19.46 -17.05 2.33
N THR A 116 19.07 -17.16 1.06
CA THR A 116 19.78 -16.51 -0.04
C THR A 116 19.19 -15.13 -0.38
N GLY A 117 17.89 -14.95 -0.14
CA GLY A 117 17.12 -13.77 -0.57
C GLY A 117 16.97 -13.64 -2.08
N GLU A 118 17.25 -14.71 -2.82
CA GLU A 118 16.99 -14.80 -4.26
C GLU A 118 15.53 -15.18 -4.52
N ALA A 119 14.97 -14.69 -5.63
CA ALA A 119 13.62 -15.07 -6.05
C ALA A 119 13.55 -16.56 -6.43
N ILE A 120 12.53 -17.26 -5.94
CA ILE A 120 12.25 -18.67 -6.20
C ILE A 120 11.45 -18.76 -7.51
N PRO A 121 12.02 -19.29 -8.60
CA PRO A 121 11.32 -19.36 -9.88
C PRO A 121 10.03 -20.18 -9.78
N GLY A 122 8.95 -19.68 -10.41
CA GLY A 122 7.66 -20.36 -10.43
C GLY A 122 6.81 -20.24 -9.15
N SER A 123 7.29 -19.51 -8.14
CA SER A 123 6.54 -19.28 -6.89
C SER A 123 5.51 -18.15 -6.97
N LYS A 124 5.44 -17.45 -8.11
CA LYS A 124 4.51 -16.34 -8.31
C LYS A 124 3.05 -16.85 -8.22
N PRO A 125 2.18 -16.18 -7.45
CA PRO A 125 0.78 -16.57 -7.35
C PRO A 125 0.06 -16.50 -8.70
N GLU A 126 -0.81 -17.47 -8.96
CA GLU A 126 -1.74 -17.39 -10.09
C GLU A 126 -2.77 -16.29 -9.80
N LYS A 127 -2.99 -15.38 -10.76
CA LYS A 127 -4.01 -14.34 -10.64
C LYS A 127 -5.39 -15.01 -10.52
N LYS A 128 -6.01 -14.93 -9.36
CA LYS A 128 -7.45 -15.20 -9.22
C LYS A 128 -8.18 -14.03 -9.89
N GLU A 129 -8.88 -14.28 -11.00
CA GLU A 129 -9.80 -13.29 -11.57
C GLU A 129 -10.88 -12.98 -10.52
N ASN A 130 -10.89 -11.76 -10.00
CA ASN A 130 -11.96 -11.30 -9.12
C ASN A 130 -13.26 -11.20 -9.93
N GLU A 131 -14.23 -12.06 -9.61
CA GLU A 131 -15.57 -12.14 -10.24
C GLU A 131 -16.42 -10.86 -10.10
N GLU A 132 -15.96 -9.84 -9.37
CA GLU A 132 -16.71 -8.61 -9.12
C GLU A 132 -16.91 -7.72 -10.36
N ASN A 133 -16.06 -7.85 -11.39
CA ASN A 133 -16.24 -7.10 -12.64
C ASN A 133 -17.32 -7.65 -13.57
N LYS A 134 -17.89 -8.83 -13.29
CA LYS A 134 -18.92 -9.45 -14.16
C LYS A 134 -20.35 -8.99 -13.84
N LYS A 135 -20.60 -8.40 -12.66
CA LYS A 135 -21.95 -7.94 -12.27
C LYS A 135 -22.33 -6.55 -12.79
N LYS A 136 -21.38 -5.70 -13.21
CA LYS A 136 -21.69 -4.35 -13.71
C LYS A 136 -21.96 -4.26 -15.22
N GLY A 137 -21.76 -5.34 -15.99
CA GLY A 137 -21.96 -5.36 -17.44
C GLY A 137 -23.25 -6.02 -17.94
N GLY A 138 -24.13 -6.47 -17.04
CA GLY A 138 -25.29 -7.33 -17.37
C GLY A 138 -26.67 -6.67 -17.35
N GLU A 139 -26.82 -5.43 -16.88
CA GLU A 139 -28.13 -4.79 -16.68
C GLU A 139 -28.48 -3.69 -17.71
N GLU A 140 -27.71 -3.53 -18.79
CA GLU A 140 -28.07 -2.64 -19.92
C GLU A 140 -28.38 -3.43 -21.20
N ALA A 141 -29.17 -4.50 -21.08
CA ALA A 141 -29.69 -5.19 -22.26
C ALA A 141 -31.03 -5.89 -21.99
N ASN A 142 -32.09 -5.12 -21.68
CA ASN A 142 -33.43 -5.45 -22.17
C ASN A 142 -34.43 -4.33 -21.87
N GLY A 143 -35.04 -3.78 -22.93
CA GLY A 143 -36.15 -2.84 -22.79
C GLY A 143 -36.31 -1.84 -23.94
N LYS A 144 -36.26 -2.27 -25.19
CA LYS A 144 -37.01 -1.60 -26.27
C LYS A 144 -38.12 -2.55 -26.68
N ASP A 145 -39.37 -2.09 -26.56
CA ASP A 145 -40.39 -2.08 -27.61
C ASP A 145 -41.78 -1.83 -27.00
N GLY A 146 -42.48 -0.81 -27.52
CA GLY A 146 -43.84 -0.47 -27.08
C GLY A 146 -44.31 0.91 -27.53
N GLU A 147 -44.45 1.09 -28.84
CA GLU A 147 -45.19 2.20 -29.46
C GLU A 147 -46.71 1.93 -29.37
N MET A 148 -47.52 2.88 -28.87
CA MET A 148 -48.85 3.25 -29.42
C MET A 148 -49.56 4.34 -28.58
N LYS A 149 -49.95 5.43 -29.29
CA LYS A 149 -51.26 6.15 -29.31
C LYS A 149 -51.96 6.48 -27.97
N ASP A 150 -52.45 7.69 -27.69
CA ASP A 150 -53.02 8.78 -28.50
C ASP A 150 -52.56 10.17 -28.04
#